data_AF-A0A6G2VS56-F1
#
_entry.id   AF-A0A6G2VS56-F1
#
_cell.length_a   1.000
_cell.length_b   1.000
_cell.length_c   1.000
_cell.angle_alpha   90.00
_cell.angle_beta   90.00
_cell.angle_gamma   90.00
#
_symmetry.space_group_name_H-M   'P 1'
#
loop_
_entity.id
_entity.type
_entity.pdbx_description
1 polymer ?
#
loop_
_entity_poly.entity_id
_entity_poly.type
_entity_poly.pdbx_seq_one_letter_code
_entity_poly.pdbx_strand_id
1 'polypeptide(L)'
;MAADSALVSGRMERFGLPPMDPALAVTALERAISGSDTCPVITDVDWSRFGKELSGSRNSALFGEIAEVQELYRTVDHASTDGPAEPTSALAETLAALPVAEREPMLLDVIRKHTATVLGYGTPTGIDTERGFFEMGLDSLTAVELRNRLNTASGLRLPSTTLFDYASPAALARHLLAELAPDASAPENALPEEIDRLESVLSALPEDDMARARAVVRLQSMLAKLSHAGAGTAVQGATGGDALDGDLDGVSVDELFDVIDRELGDA
;
A
#
# COMPACT_ATOMS: atom_id res chain seq x y z
N MET A 1 15.13 -7.02 -31.17
CA MET A 1 14.47 -8.30 -30.84
C MET A 1 13.37 -8.57 -31.86
N ALA A 2 13.29 -9.79 -32.41
CA ALA A 2 12.16 -10.21 -33.23
C ALA A 2 11.04 -10.71 -32.29
N ALA A 3 9.93 -9.97 -32.20
CA ALA A 3 8.80 -10.33 -31.35
C ALA A 3 7.73 -11.06 -32.18
N ASP A 4 7.47 -12.33 -31.85
CA ASP A 4 6.54 -13.22 -32.56
C ASP A 4 5.10 -13.13 -32.05
N SER A 5 4.76 -12.10 -31.24
CA SER A 5 3.37 -11.87 -30.81
C SER A 5 2.98 -10.41 -30.92
N ALA A 6 1.88 -10.14 -31.64
CA ALA A 6 1.36 -8.79 -31.89
C ALA A 6 1.06 -8.00 -30.60
N LEU A 7 0.77 -8.70 -29.48
CA LEU A 7 0.55 -8.08 -28.16
C LEU A 7 1.85 -7.60 -27.50
N VAL A 8 2.97 -8.32 -27.69
CA VAL A 8 4.28 -7.92 -27.18
C VAL A 8 4.82 -6.76 -28.01
N SER A 9 4.69 -6.79 -29.33
CA SER A 9 5.11 -5.69 -30.22
C SER A 9 4.41 -4.37 -29.89
N GLY A 10 3.08 -4.39 -29.78
CA GLY A 10 2.31 -3.17 -29.45
C GLY A 10 2.58 -2.62 -28.05
N ARG A 11 3.15 -3.41 -27.14
CA ARG A 11 3.49 -2.99 -25.78
C ARG A 11 4.92 -2.47 -25.66
N MET A 12 5.88 -3.09 -26.34
CA MET A 12 7.26 -2.60 -26.40
C MET A 12 7.32 -1.26 -27.15
N GLU A 13 6.56 -1.10 -28.23
CA GLU A 13 6.38 0.18 -28.93
C GLU A 13 5.86 1.27 -27.98
N ARG A 14 4.95 0.93 -27.06
CA ARG A 14 4.42 1.88 -26.07
C ARG A 14 5.46 2.40 -25.08
N PHE A 15 6.54 1.67 -24.89
CA PHE A 15 7.65 2.06 -24.04
C PHE A 15 8.80 2.72 -24.82
N GLY A 16 8.67 2.87 -26.15
CA GLY A 16 9.75 3.40 -26.99
C GLY A 16 10.76 2.35 -27.42
N LEU A 17 10.37 1.07 -27.45
CA LEU A 17 11.16 -0.03 -28.01
C LEU A 17 10.44 -0.57 -29.26
N PRO A 18 10.52 0.13 -30.40
CA PRO A 18 9.88 -0.30 -31.63
C PRO A 18 10.52 -1.58 -32.20
N PRO A 19 9.77 -2.34 -33.03
CA PRO A 19 10.37 -3.41 -33.82
C PRO A 19 11.44 -2.83 -34.76
N MET A 20 12.60 -3.46 -34.78
CA MET A 20 13.69 -3.07 -35.68
C MET A 20 13.34 -3.43 -37.13
N ASP A 21 13.74 -2.57 -38.07
CA ASP A 21 13.78 -2.94 -39.49
C ASP A 21 14.65 -4.20 -39.70
N PRO A 22 14.16 -5.25 -40.38
CA PRO A 22 14.89 -6.51 -40.52
C PRO A 22 16.24 -6.37 -41.22
N ALA A 23 16.35 -5.50 -42.22
CA ALA A 23 17.62 -5.30 -42.93
C ALA A 23 18.64 -4.62 -42.01
N LEU A 24 18.20 -3.58 -41.28
CA LEU A 24 19.01 -2.92 -40.26
C LEU A 24 19.46 -3.90 -39.16
N ALA A 25 18.55 -4.75 -38.68
CA ALA A 25 18.84 -5.73 -37.62
C ALA A 25 19.90 -6.75 -38.05
N VAL A 26 19.82 -7.26 -39.29
CA VAL A 26 20.82 -8.20 -39.84
C VAL A 26 22.18 -7.52 -40.00
N THR A 27 22.23 -6.30 -40.53
CA THR A 27 23.49 -5.54 -40.65
C THR A 27 24.11 -5.23 -39.29
N ALA A 28 23.29 -4.88 -38.30
CA ALA A 28 23.78 -4.62 -36.94
C ALA A 28 24.32 -5.91 -36.29
N LEU A 29 23.66 -7.05 -36.50
CA LEU A 29 24.10 -8.34 -36.00
C LEU A 29 25.44 -8.78 -36.63
N GLU A 30 25.61 -8.59 -37.94
CA GLU A 30 26.88 -8.89 -38.63
C GLU A 30 28.04 -8.09 -38.04
N ARG A 31 27.81 -6.80 -37.74
CA ARG A 31 28.80 -5.94 -37.07
C ARG A 31 29.09 -6.38 -35.65
N ALA A 32 28.07 -6.76 -34.89
CA ALA A 32 28.20 -7.21 -33.51
C ALA A 32 29.01 -8.51 -33.40
N ILE A 33 28.83 -9.45 -34.33
CA ILE A 33 29.60 -10.72 -34.37
C ILE A 33 31.05 -10.47 -34.79
N SER A 34 31.29 -9.47 -35.63
CA SER A 34 32.63 -9.11 -36.11
C SER A 34 33.43 -8.27 -35.11
N GLY A 35 32.75 -7.72 -34.09
CA GLY A 35 33.35 -6.90 -33.04
C GLY A 35 33.98 -7.73 -31.92
N SER A 36 34.72 -7.05 -31.05
CA SER A 36 35.32 -7.65 -29.84
C SER A 36 34.41 -7.60 -28.61
N ASP A 37 33.19 -7.08 -28.75
CA ASP A 37 32.30 -6.85 -27.62
C ASP A 37 31.70 -8.17 -27.10
N THR A 38 31.85 -8.39 -25.79
CA THR A 38 31.26 -9.53 -25.11
C THR A 38 29.82 -9.23 -24.73
N CYS A 39 28.87 -9.91 -25.39
CA CYS A 39 27.42 -9.80 -25.18
C CYS A 39 26.77 -8.48 -25.67
N PRO A 40 26.87 -8.12 -26.96
CA PRO A 40 26.21 -6.95 -27.51
C PRO A 40 24.68 -7.15 -27.56
N VAL A 41 23.92 -6.17 -27.06
CA VAL A 41 22.46 -6.11 -27.18
C VAL A 41 22.11 -5.05 -28.22
N ILE A 42 21.36 -5.47 -29.25
CA ILE A 42 20.93 -4.58 -30.32
C ILE A 42 19.41 -4.40 -30.24
N THR A 43 18.99 -3.16 -30.05
CA THR A 43 17.58 -2.76 -30.08
C THR A 43 17.46 -1.37 -30.68
N ASP A 44 16.36 -1.12 -31.37
CA ASP A 44 15.95 0.23 -31.74
C ASP A 44 15.23 0.86 -30.54
N VAL A 45 15.52 2.12 -30.27
CA VAL A 45 15.03 2.85 -29.09
C VAL A 45 14.59 4.23 -29.52
N ASP A 46 13.31 4.51 -29.31
CA ASP A 46 12.79 5.86 -29.34
C ASP A 46 13.08 6.53 -27.99
N TRP A 47 14.23 7.21 -27.92
CA TRP A 47 14.69 7.89 -26.71
C TRP A 47 13.70 8.95 -26.20
N SER A 48 12.93 9.58 -27.09
CA SER A 48 11.93 10.61 -26.72
C SER A 48 10.81 10.04 -25.86
N ARG A 49 10.51 8.75 -26.03
CA ARG A 49 9.49 8.01 -25.30
C ARG A 49 10.10 7.20 -24.15
N PHE A 50 11.17 6.48 -24.41
CA PHE A 50 11.86 5.65 -23.44
C PHE A 50 12.48 6.49 -22.30
N GLY A 51 13.04 7.66 -22.60
CA GLY A 51 13.64 8.57 -21.62
C GLY A 51 12.63 9.20 -20.66
N LYS A 52 11.39 9.46 -21.11
CA LYS A 52 10.30 9.96 -20.25
C LYS A 52 9.91 8.93 -19.19
N GLU A 53 9.85 7.65 -19.56
CA GLU A 53 9.53 6.56 -18.65
C GLU A 53 10.65 6.27 -17.64
N LEU A 54 11.90 6.56 -18.03
CA LEU A 54 13.11 6.41 -17.18
C LEU A 54 13.36 7.61 -16.24
N SER A 55 12.79 8.77 -16.55
CA SER A 55 12.93 9.98 -15.75
C SER A 55 12.36 9.72 -14.34
N GLY A 56 13.26 9.67 -13.34
CA GLY A 56 12.93 9.32 -11.96
C GLY A 56 13.39 7.91 -11.51
N SER A 57 14.12 7.16 -12.34
CA SER A 57 14.85 5.95 -11.92
C SER A 57 16.34 6.25 -11.71
N ARG A 58 17.00 5.50 -10.81
CA ARG A 58 18.48 5.52 -10.67
C ARG A 58 19.22 5.11 -11.95
N ASN A 59 18.51 4.47 -12.90
CA ASN A 59 19.06 4.04 -14.18
C ASN A 59 19.31 5.20 -15.16
N SER A 60 18.99 6.45 -14.81
CA SER A 60 19.34 7.62 -15.63
C SER A 60 20.84 7.74 -15.90
N ALA A 61 21.68 7.28 -14.97
CA ALA A 61 23.12 7.28 -15.12
C ALA A 61 23.63 6.29 -16.19
N LEU A 62 22.92 5.18 -16.44
CA LEU A 62 23.35 4.17 -17.42
C LEU A 62 23.23 4.66 -18.87
N PHE A 63 22.31 5.58 -19.12
CA PHE A 63 22.06 6.14 -20.46
C PHE A 63 22.50 7.60 -20.58
N GLY A 64 23.19 8.14 -19.56
CA GLY A 64 23.57 9.54 -19.47
C GLY A 64 24.61 9.98 -20.51
N GLU A 65 25.28 9.05 -21.19
CA GLU A 65 26.25 9.34 -22.26
C GLU A 65 25.58 9.48 -23.64
N ILE A 66 24.30 9.12 -23.76
CA ILE A 66 23.53 9.20 -25.01
C ILE A 66 23.04 10.64 -25.19
N ALA A 67 23.42 11.28 -26.29
CA ALA A 67 23.15 12.70 -26.55
C ALA A 67 21.65 13.04 -26.51
N GLU A 68 20.82 12.18 -27.08
CA GLU A 68 19.37 12.28 -27.11
C GLU A 68 18.76 12.22 -25.70
N VAL A 69 19.34 11.41 -24.80
CA VAL A 69 18.92 11.28 -23.41
C VAL A 69 19.38 12.49 -22.59
N GLN A 70 20.59 13.00 -22.83
CA GLN A 70 21.06 14.22 -22.19
C GLN A 70 20.17 15.42 -22.48
N GLU A 71 19.71 15.56 -23.73
CA GLU A 71 18.83 16.66 -24.11
C GLU A 71 17.45 16.58 -23.44
N LEU A 72 16.93 15.36 -23.27
CA LEU A 72 15.71 15.12 -22.50
C LEU A 72 15.87 15.46 -21.02
N TYR A 73 16.98 15.08 -20.38
CA TYR A 73 17.20 15.44 -18.98
C TYR A 73 17.36 16.95 -18.79
N ARG A 74 18.04 17.66 -19.70
CA ARG A 74 18.13 19.13 -19.64
C ARG A 74 16.77 19.80 -19.72
N THR A 75 15.87 19.32 -20.58
CA THR A 75 14.52 19.87 -20.69
C THR A 75 13.65 19.58 -19.47
N VAL A 76 13.80 18.41 -18.83
CA VAL A 76 13.08 18.05 -17.60
C VAL A 76 13.61 18.81 -16.38
N ASP A 77 14.93 18.96 -16.24
CA ASP A 77 15.53 19.74 -15.15
C ASP A 77 15.18 21.23 -15.25
N HIS A 78 15.16 21.80 -16.47
CA HIS A 78 14.75 23.19 -16.68
C HIS A 78 13.25 23.42 -16.47
N ALA A 79 12.39 22.42 -16.71
CA ALA A 79 10.98 22.49 -16.37
C ALA A 79 10.70 22.32 -14.86
N SER A 80 11.65 21.77 -14.11
CA SER A 80 11.53 21.51 -12.66
C SER A 80 12.19 22.59 -11.78
N THR A 81 12.68 23.68 -12.39
CA THR A 81 13.32 24.78 -11.67
C THR A 81 12.36 25.99 -11.55
N ASP A 82 11.25 25.83 -10.85
CA ASP A 82 10.55 26.97 -10.23
C ASP A 82 9.73 26.52 -8.99
N GLY A 83 10.11 27.03 -7.81
CA GLY A 83 9.27 27.12 -6.60
C GLY A 83 9.24 25.95 -5.60
N PRO A 84 9.42 26.20 -4.28
CA PRO A 84 8.98 25.28 -3.23
C PRO A 84 7.47 25.42 -3.07
N ALA A 85 6.71 24.52 -3.67
CA ALA A 85 5.29 24.34 -3.37
C ALA A 85 5.00 22.86 -3.51
N GLU A 86 4.65 22.19 -2.40
CA GLU A 86 3.98 20.89 -2.45
C GLU A 86 2.65 21.10 -3.18
N PRO A 87 2.45 20.57 -4.40
CA PRO A 87 1.11 20.47 -4.92
C PRO A 87 0.51 19.29 -4.18
N THR A 88 -0.30 19.55 -3.15
CA THR A 88 -1.23 18.55 -2.63
C THR A 88 -1.96 17.98 -3.83
N SER A 89 -1.78 16.69 -4.11
CA SER A 89 -2.32 16.10 -5.33
C SER A 89 -3.84 16.19 -5.31
N ALA A 90 -4.49 16.33 -6.47
CA ALA A 90 -5.96 16.33 -6.56
C ALA A 90 -6.57 15.08 -5.89
N LEU A 91 -5.82 13.98 -5.85
CA LEU A 91 -6.17 12.76 -5.15
C LEU A 91 -6.07 12.92 -3.62
N ALA A 92 -5.04 13.57 -3.09
CA ALA A 92 -4.94 13.91 -1.67
C ALA A 92 -6.08 14.85 -1.22
N GLU A 93 -6.44 15.86 -2.02
CA GLU A 93 -7.57 16.75 -1.73
C GLU A 93 -8.91 15.99 -1.70
N THR A 94 -9.10 15.08 -2.67
CA THR A 94 -10.30 14.23 -2.73
C THR A 94 -10.37 13.31 -1.51
N LEU A 95 -9.25 12.70 -1.11
CA LEU A 95 -9.19 11.85 0.08
C LEU A 95 -9.47 12.65 1.35
N ALA A 96 -8.95 13.88 1.48
CA ALA A 96 -9.19 14.75 2.63
C ALA A 96 -10.67 15.13 2.78
N ALA A 97 -11.40 15.28 1.67
CA ALA A 97 -12.84 15.58 1.67
C ALA A 97 -13.73 14.36 1.98
N LEU A 98 -13.20 13.13 1.89
CA LEU A 98 -13.94 11.90 2.16
C LEU A 98 -13.88 11.51 3.65
N PRO A 99 -14.92 10.84 4.18
CA PRO A 99 -14.86 10.18 5.50
C PRO A 99 -13.75 9.13 5.52
N VAL A 100 -13.07 8.93 6.67
CA VAL A 100 -11.90 8.04 6.78
C VAL A 100 -12.17 6.62 6.26
N ALA A 101 -13.35 6.04 6.53
CA ALA A 101 -13.67 4.68 6.06
C ALA A 101 -13.89 4.57 4.55
N GLU A 102 -14.12 5.68 3.85
CA GLU A 102 -14.30 5.69 2.40
C GLU A 102 -12.98 5.92 1.65
N ARG A 103 -11.92 6.36 2.35
CA ARG A 103 -10.62 6.69 1.76
C ARG A 103 -9.89 5.46 1.22
N GLU A 104 -9.76 4.39 2.02
CA GLU A 104 -9.10 3.15 1.57
C GLU A 104 -9.84 2.48 0.40
N PRO A 105 -11.18 2.29 0.43
CA PRO A 105 -11.92 1.74 -0.70
C PRO A 105 -11.80 2.56 -1.99
N MET A 106 -11.80 3.89 -1.90
CA MET A 106 -11.59 4.78 -3.05
C MET A 106 -10.21 4.56 -3.66
N LEU A 107 -9.17 4.53 -2.83
CA LEU A 107 -7.80 4.36 -3.27
C LEU A 107 -7.55 2.97 -3.88
N LEU A 108 -8.17 1.95 -3.29
CA LEU A 108 -8.18 0.60 -3.84
C LEU A 108 -8.84 0.56 -5.23
N ASP A 109 -9.95 1.27 -5.44
CA ASP A 109 -10.60 1.35 -6.75
C ASP A 109 -9.70 2.05 -7.79
N VAL A 110 -9.00 3.12 -7.41
CA VAL A 110 -8.00 3.79 -8.26
C VAL A 110 -6.89 2.83 -8.68
N ILE A 111 -6.32 2.09 -7.74
CA ILE A 111 -5.26 1.11 -8.03
C ILE A 111 -5.78 0.01 -8.95
N ARG A 112 -7.00 -0.51 -8.72
CA ARG A 112 -7.60 -1.55 -9.57
C ARG A 112 -7.85 -1.05 -10.99
N LYS A 113 -8.31 0.19 -11.16
CA LYS A 113 -8.49 0.82 -12.48
C LYS A 113 -7.17 0.93 -13.25
N HIS A 114 -6.12 1.41 -12.60
CA HIS A 114 -4.80 1.48 -13.24
C HIS A 114 -4.23 0.10 -13.54
N THR A 115 -4.39 -0.86 -12.62
CA THR A 115 -3.94 -2.25 -12.80
C THR A 115 -4.65 -2.93 -13.97
N ALA A 116 -5.98 -2.79 -14.07
CA ALA A 116 -6.75 -3.31 -15.18
C ALA A 116 -6.33 -2.69 -16.52
N THR A 117 -6.10 -1.37 -16.55
CA THR A 117 -5.61 -0.68 -17.75
C THR A 117 -4.26 -1.23 -18.22
N VAL A 118 -3.35 -1.46 -17.28
CA VAL A 118 -1.99 -1.96 -17.53
C VAL A 118 -2.02 -3.43 -18.02
N LEU A 119 -2.88 -4.26 -17.44
CA LEU A 119 -3.11 -5.65 -17.85
C LEU A 119 -3.96 -5.79 -19.13
N GLY A 120 -4.57 -4.70 -19.62
CA GLY A 120 -5.48 -4.73 -20.77
C GLY A 120 -6.85 -5.33 -20.45
N TYR A 121 -7.24 -5.38 -19.17
CA TYR A 121 -8.58 -5.79 -18.76
C TYR A 121 -9.57 -4.65 -18.96
N GLY A 122 -10.71 -4.95 -19.57
CA GLY A 122 -11.76 -3.96 -19.82
C GLY A 122 -12.50 -3.49 -18.55
N THR A 123 -12.35 -4.20 -17.42
CA THR A 123 -12.99 -3.82 -16.15
C THR A 123 -12.06 -4.01 -14.95
N PRO A 124 -12.13 -3.11 -13.95
CA PRO A 124 -11.38 -3.25 -12.69
C PRO A 124 -11.93 -4.36 -11.79
N THR A 125 -13.18 -4.79 -12.00
CA THR A 125 -13.83 -5.84 -11.19
C THR A 125 -13.12 -7.18 -11.27
N GLY A 126 -12.42 -7.46 -12.37
CA GLY A 126 -11.61 -8.67 -12.55
C GLY A 126 -10.27 -8.67 -11.80
N ILE A 127 -9.89 -7.55 -11.18
CA ILE A 127 -8.68 -7.45 -10.35
C ILE A 127 -9.02 -7.89 -8.93
N ASP A 128 -8.35 -8.96 -8.50
CA ASP A 128 -8.36 -9.44 -7.11
C ASP A 128 -7.55 -8.48 -6.23
N THR A 129 -8.10 -8.14 -5.07
CA THR A 129 -7.54 -7.13 -4.17
C THR A 129 -6.41 -7.67 -3.30
N GLU A 130 -6.41 -8.98 -3.02
CA GLU A 130 -5.44 -9.65 -2.16
C GLU A 130 -4.38 -10.39 -2.96
N ARG A 131 -4.69 -10.78 -4.20
CA ARG A 131 -3.74 -11.46 -5.05
C ARG A 131 -2.56 -10.55 -5.44
N GLY A 132 -1.37 -11.16 -5.48
CA GLY A 132 -0.16 -10.45 -5.87
C GLY A 132 -0.21 -9.95 -7.32
N PHE A 133 0.32 -8.76 -7.58
CA PHE A 133 0.42 -8.18 -8.92
C PHE A 133 1.11 -9.13 -9.90
N PHE A 134 2.26 -9.70 -9.53
CA PHE A 134 3.04 -10.60 -10.39
C PHE A 134 2.30 -11.92 -10.67
N GLU A 135 1.49 -12.40 -9.72
CA GLU A 135 0.65 -13.58 -9.95
C GLU A 135 -0.50 -13.30 -10.91
N MET A 136 -0.97 -12.04 -10.96
CA MET A 136 -1.97 -11.57 -11.93
C MET A 136 -1.38 -11.30 -13.33
N GLY A 137 -0.07 -11.52 -13.52
CA GLY A 137 0.60 -11.30 -14.80
C GLY A 137 1.19 -9.89 -14.95
N LEU A 138 1.35 -9.14 -13.85
CA LEU A 138 2.27 -8.01 -13.87
C LEU A 138 3.70 -8.54 -14.07
N ASP A 139 4.47 -7.85 -14.88
CA ASP A 139 5.86 -8.13 -15.22
C ASP A 139 6.69 -6.86 -14.99
N SER A 140 8.00 -6.92 -15.23
CA SER A 140 8.90 -5.77 -14.98
C SER A 140 8.52 -4.50 -15.75
N LEU A 141 7.95 -4.63 -16.95
CA LEU A 141 7.58 -3.49 -17.79
C LEU A 141 6.22 -2.91 -17.37
N THR A 142 5.22 -3.76 -17.08
CA THR A 142 3.89 -3.32 -16.59
C THR A 142 4.01 -2.73 -15.19
N ALA A 143 4.95 -3.22 -14.37
CA ALA A 143 5.23 -2.67 -13.05
C ALA A 143 5.69 -1.20 -13.15
N VAL A 144 6.60 -0.89 -14.07
CA VAL A 144 7.04 0.50 -14.30
C VAL A 144 5.87 1.36 -14.80
N GLU A 145 5.05 0.83 -15.71
CA GLU A 145 3.86 1.54 -16.24
C GLU A 145 2.86 1.87 -15.13
N LEU A 146 2.56 0.89 -14.27
CA LEU A 146 1.65 1.05 -13.13
C LEU A 146 2.20 2.09 -12.15
N ARG A 147 3.49 2.00 -11.80
CA ARG A 147 4.16 2.99 -10.94
C ARG A 147 4.03 4.40 -11.50
N ASN A 148 4.30 4.59 -12.79
CA ASN A 148 4.27 5.92 -13.42
C ASN A 148 2.86 6.52 -13.43
N ARG A 149 1.85 5.68 -13.67
CA ARG A 149 0.43 6.09 -13.56
C ARG A 149 0.07 6.47 -12.14
N LEU A 150 0.50 5.69 -11.15
CA LEU A 150 0.24 5.99 -9.75
C LEU A 150 0.97 7.24 -9.26
N ASN A 151 2.22 7.48 -9.70
CA ASN A 151 2.95 8.72 -9.42
C ASN A 151 2.18 9.93 -9.96
N THR A 152 1.69 9.84 -11.20
CA THR A 152 0.90 10.92 -11.82
C THR A 152 -0.41 11.17 -11.06
N ALA A 153 -1.10 10.10 -10.66
CA ALA A 153 -2.39 10.21 -9.98
C ALA A 153 -2.27 10.70 -8.52
N SER A 154 -1.26 10.20 -7.80
CA SER A 154 -1.07 10.50 -6.37
C SER A 154 -0.19 11.73 -6.11
N GLY A 155 0.55 12.21 -7.11
CA GLY A 155 1.58 13.24 -6.94
C GLY A 155 2.81 12.77 -6.16
N LEU A 156 2.86 11.50 -5.72
CA LEU A 156 3.97 10.93 -4.99
C LEU A 156 5.09 10.47 -5.93
N ARG A 157 6.31 10.41 -5.40
CA ARG A 157 7.46 9.78 -6.06
C ARG A 157 7.64 8.36 -5.51
N LEU A 158 6.91 7.39 -6.05
CA LEU A 158 7.03 6.00 -5.62
C LEU A 158 8.34 5.37 -6.11
N PRO A 159 9.14 4.77 -5.21
CA PRO A 159 10.29 3.94 -5.58
C PRO A 159 9.94 2.79 -6.53
N SER A 160 10.92 2.29 -7.28
CA SER A 160 10.74 1.12 -8.16
C SER A 160 10.48 -0.18 -7.38
N THR A 161 10.79 -0.21 -6.09
CA THR A 161 10.56 -1.38 -5.21
C THR A 161 9.15 -1.43 -4.63
N THR A 162 8.37 -0.34 -4.69
CA THR A 162 7.06 -0.24 -4.03
C THR A 162 6.10 -1.37 -4.43
N LEU A 163 6.10 -1.79 -5.70
CA LEU A 163 5.24 -2.89 -6.16
C LEU A 163 5.73 -4.28 -5.71
N PHE A 164 6.98 -4.40 -5.26
CA PHE A 164 7.50 -5.61 -4.62
C PHE A 164 7.28 -5.58 -3.11
N ASP A 165 7.46 -4.41 -2.48
CA ASP A 165 7.26 -4.21 -1.04
C ASP A 165 5.77 -4.33 -0.67
N TYR A 166 4.88 -3.86 -1.56
CA TYR A 166 3.43 -3.92 -1.43
C TYR A 166 2.83 -4.67 -2.62
N ALA A 167 3.00 -5.99 -2.59
CA ALA A 167 2.74 -6.86 -3.73
C ALA A 167 1.25 -7.02 -4.11
N SER A 168 0.29 -6.56 -3.31
CA SER A 168 -1.15 -6.63 -3.63
C SER A 168 -1.80 -5.24 -3.72
N PRO A 169 -2.90 -5.09 -4.49
CA PRO A 169 -3.66 -3.84 -4.55
C PRO A 169 -4.07 -3.30 -3.17
N ALA A 170 -4.52 -4.17 -2.26
CA ALA A 170 -4.90 -3.77 -0.90
C ALA A 170 -3.70 -3.31 -0.05
N ALA A 171 -2.55 -3.99 -0.16
CA ALA A 171 -1.34 -3.56 0.54
C ALA A 171 -0.84 -2.19 0.02
N LEU A 172 -0.89 -1.98 -1.30
CA LEU A 172 -0.50 -0.73 -1.91
C LEU A 172 -1.47 0.41 -1.55
N ALA A 173 -2.78 0.14 -1.49
CA ALA A 173 -3.78 1.13 -1.07
C ALA A 173 -3.48 1.66 0.34
N ARG A 174 -3.23 0.76 1.30
CA ARG A 174 -2.89 1.15 2.67
C ARG A 174 -1.60 1.96 2.76
N HIS A 175 -0.57 1.59 2.00
CA HIS A 175 0.66 2.36 1.95
C HIS A 175 0.45 3.77 1.40
N LEU A 176 -0.25 3.89 0.26
CA LEU A 176 -0.53 5.20 -0.34
C LEU A 176 -1.42 6.05 0.56
N LEU A 177 -2.37 5.46 1.29
CA LEU A 177 -3.20 6.19 2.25
C LEU A 177 -2.36 6.78 3.39
N ALA A 178 -1.40 6.02 3.91
CA ALA A 178 -0.49 6.49 4.95
C ALA A 178 0.40 7.65 4.48
N GLU A 179 0.84 7.63 3.22
CA GLU A 179 1.65 8.70 2.63
C GLU A 179 0.84 9.96 2.29
N LEU A 180 -0.41 9.80 1.82
CA LEU A 180 -1.25 10.91 1.35
C LEU A 180 -2.09 11.54 2.48
N ALA A 181 -2.39 10.78 3.52
CA ALA A 181 -3.20 11.21 4.66
C ALA A 181 -2.60 10.65 5.97
N PRO A 182 -1.41 11.12 6.38
CA PRO A 182 -0.74 10.64 7.59
C PRO A 182 -1.61 10.82 8.85
N ASP A 183 -2.39 11.90 8.91
CA ASP A 183 -3.31 12.16 10.03
C ASP A 183 -4.50 11.19 10.08
N ALA A 184 -4.89 10.57 8.96
CA ALA A 184 -6.02 9.64 8.89
C ALA A 184 -5.67 8.23 9.38
N SER A 185 -4.38 7.90 9.45
CA SER A 185 -3.89 6.57 9.77
C SER A 185 -3.71 6.35 11.28
N ALA A 186 -3.77 7.42 12.08
CA ALA A 186 -3.70 7.32 13.53
C ALA A 186 -5.09 6.94 14.10
N PRO A 187 -5.18 5.88 14.94
CA PRO A 187 -6.45 5.48 15.55
C PRO A 187 -7.07 6.60 16.41
N GLU A 188 -6.26 7.51 16.92
CA GLU A 188 -6.69 8.68 17.70
C GLU A 188 -7.52 9.69 16.88
N ASN A 189 -7.26 9.79 15.57
CA ASN A 189 -7.96 10.71 14.67
C ASN A 189 -9.13 10.03 13.95
N ALA A 190 -9.09 8.71 13.77
CA ALA A 190 -10.19 7.93 13.21
C ALA A 190 -11.30 7.65 14.25
N LEU A 191 -10.96 7.61 15.54
CA LEU A 191 -11.90 7.29 16.62
C LEU A 191 -13.09 8.25 16.72
N PRO A 192 -12.93 9.59 16.65
CA PRO A 192 -14.06 10.52 16.65
C PRO A 192 -15.02 10.27 15.49
N GLU A 193 -14.50 10.05 14.27
CA GLU A 193 -15.35 9.80 13.10
C GLU A 193 -16.12 8.47 13.19
N GLU A 194 -15.51 7.41 13.73
CA GLU A 194 -16.20 6.14 13.94
C GLU A 194 -17.28 6.24 15.03
N ILE A 195 -17.06 7.08 16.05
CA ILE A 195 -18.07 7.40 17.06
C ILE A 195 -19.24 8.16 16.42
N ASP A 196 -18.97 9.14 15.56
CA ASP A 196 -20.01 9.91 14.85
C ASP A 196 -20.85 9.00 13.91
N ARG A 197 -20.21 8.08 13.18
CA ARG A 197 -20.94 7.10 12.36
C ARG A 197 -21.81 6.18 13.21
N LEU A 198 -21.28 5.70 14.33
CA LEU A 198 -22.02 4.85 15.26
C LEU A 198 -23.22 5.59 15.85
N GLU A 199 -23.07 6.86 16.23
CA GLU A 199 -24.15 7.73 16.68
C GLU A 199 -25.24 7.89 15.59
N SER A 200 -24.84 8.13 14.34
CA SER A 200 -25.78 8.22 13.22
C SER A 200 -26.59 6.92 13.02
N VAL A 201 -25.94 5.76 13.12
CA VAL A 201 -26.61 4.45 12.98
C VAL A 201 -27.57 4.20 14.15
N LEU A 202 -27.16 4.50 15.38
CA LEU A 202 -27.99 4.33 16.57
C LEU A 202 -29.20 5.28 16.58
N SER A 203 -29.03 6.49 16.06
CA SER A 203 -30.10 7.49 15.94
C SER A 203 -31.15 7.11 14.90
N ALA A 204 -30.77 6.33 13.88
CA ALA A 204 -31.69 5.81 12.87
C ALA A 204 -32.49 4.57 13.33
N LEU A 205 -32.12 3.93 14.44
CA LEU A 205 -32.82 2.76 14.97
C LEU A 205 -34.11 3.14 15.72
N PRO A 206 -35.23 2.43 15.49
CA PRO A 206 -36.48 2.64 16.24
C PRO A 206 -36.29 2.42 17.76
N GLU A 207 -37.00 3.21 18.58
CA GLU A 207 -36.84 3.16 20.04
C GLU A 207 -37.20 1.81 20.67
N ASP A 208 -38.13 1.07 20.05
CA ASP A 208 -38.68 -0.20 20.58
C ASP A 208 -38.06 -1.45 19.91
N ASP A 209 -36.94 -1.29 19.21
CA ASP A 209 -36.27 -2.40 18.52
C ASP A 209 -35.34 -3.16 19.49
N MET A 210 -35.45 -4.49 19.51
CA MET A 210 -34.48 -5.37 20.17
C MET A 210 -33.05 -5.12 19.69
N ALA A 211 -32.87 -4.58 18.47
CA ALA A 211 -31.57 -4.13 17.95
C ALA A 211 -30.96 -3.01 18.82
N ARG A 212 -31.75 -2.04 19.28
CA ARG A 212 -31.31 -0.95 20.16
C ARG A 212 -30.90 -1.48 21.54
N ALA A 213 -31.67 -2.40 22.12
CA ALA A 213 -31.31 -3.06 23.39
C ALA A 213 -29.98 -3.85 23.29
N ARG A 214 -29.78 -4.60 22.19
CA ARG A 214 -28.50 -5.30 21.94
C ARG A 214 -27.33 -4.34 21.75
N ALA A 215 -27.55 -3.22 21.06
CA ALA A 215 -26.53 -2.21 20.85
C ALA A 215 -26.08 -1.58 22.19
N VAL A 216 -27.03 -1.25 23.08
CA VAL A 216 -26.74 -0.71 24.42
C VAL A 216 -25.86 -1.66 25.23
N VAL A 217 -26.21 -2.95 25.30
CA VAL A 217 -25.43 -3.95 26.04
C VAL A 217 -24.01 -4.07 25.47
N ARG A 218 -23.86 -4.02 24.14
CA ARG A 218 -22.55 -4.12 23.48
C ARG A 218 -21.68 -2.89 23.76
N LEU A 219 -22.25 -1.69 23.73
CA LEU A 219 -21.57 -0.43 24.04
C LEU A 219 -21.12 -0.39 25.51
N GLN A 220 -21.97 -0.81 26.45
CA GLN A 220 -21.60 -0.93 27.86
C GLN A 220 -20.44 -1.90 28.08
N SER A 221 -20.44 -3.04 27.37
CA SER A 221 -19.32 -4.00 27.41
C SER A 221 -18.02 -3.42 26.84
N MET A 222 -18.10 -2.62 25.76
CA MET A 222 -16.94 -1.93 25.19
C MET A 222 -16.39 -0.88 26.16
N LEU A 223 -17.25 -0.04 26.73
CA LEU A 223 -16.87 0.94 27.76
C LEU A 223 -16.23 0.30 29.00
N ALA A 224 -16.76 -0.84 29.45
CA ALA A 224 -16.15 -1.61 30.53
C ALA A 224 -14.73 -2.06 30.15
N LYS A 225 -14.52 -2.64 28.96
CA LYS A 225 -13.18 -3.07 28.52
C LYS A 225 -12.18 -1.91 28.42
N LEU A 226 -12.61 -0.77 27.89
CA LEU A 226 -11.77 0.43 27.76
C LEU A 226 -11.40 1.05 29.11
N SER A 227 -12.35 1.14 30.04
CA SER A 227 -12.09 1.64 31.40
C SER A 227 -11.16 0.75 32.20
N HIS A 228 -11.22 -0.58 32.01
CA HIS A 228 -10.33 -1.53 32.68
C HIS A 228 -8.93 -1.57 32.04
N ALA A 229 -8.83 -1.33 30.72
CA ALA A 229 -7.54 -1.24 30.03
C ALA A 229 -6.71 -0.03 30.48
N GLY A 230 -7.35 1.08 30.88
CA GLY A 230 -6.68 2.26 31.44
C GLY A 230 -6.28 2.14 32.92
N ALA A 231 -6.89 1.23 33.68
CA ALA A 231 -6.58 1.02 35.09
C ALA A 231 -5.30 0.19 35.33
N GLY A 232 -4.82 -0.55 34.31
CA GLY A 232 -3.62 -1.39 34.39
C GLY A 232 -2.28 -0.67 34.21
N THR A 233 -2.29 0.60 33.78
CA THR A 233 -1.07 1.39 33.50
C THR A 233 -0.76 2.48 34.52
N ALA A 234 -1.56 2.61 35.58
CA ALA A 234 -1.41 3.64 36.61
C ALA A 234 -1.23 3.08 38.02
N VAL A 235 -0.40 2.04 38.23
CA VAL A 235 0.13 1.71 39.57
C VAL A 235 1.57 1.21 39.48
N GLN A 236 2.51 2.12 39.21
CA GLN A 236 3.88 1.96 39.69
C GLN A 236 4.56 3.34 39.83
N GLY A 237 4.43 3.92 41.01
CA GLY A 237 5.10 5.17 41.37
C GLY A 237 4.67 5.73 42.73
N ALA A 238 5.49 5.44 43.76
CA ALA A 238 5.65 6.19 45.02
C ALA A 238 4.45 6.25 45.99
N THR A 239 4.39 5.40 47.04
CA THR A 239 5.06 5.45 48.37
C THR A 239 4.13 5.91 49.50
N GLY A 240 3.82 4.98 50.42
CA GLY A 240 3.99 5.15 51.87
C GLY A 240 2.84 5.72 52.70
N GLY A 241 2.33 4.92 53.64
CA GLY A 241 1.81 5.42 54.92
C GLY A 241 0.42 4.93 55.36
N ASP A 242 0.35 3.67 55.80
CA ASP A 242 -0.34 3.17 57.00
C ASP A 242 -1.73 3.73 57.41
N ALA A 243 -2.76 2.88 57.32
CA ALA A 243 -3.70 2.59 58.41
C ALA A 243 -4.57 1.36 58.08
N LEU A 244 -4.42 0.34 58.92
CA LEU A 244 -5.10 -0.96 58.96
C LEU A 244 -6.60 -0.82 59.30
N ASP A 245 -7.47 -1.67 58.73
CA ASP A 245 -8.22 -2.70 59.48
C ASP A 245 -9.14 -3.54 58.55
N GLY A 246 -9.29 -4.85 58.81
CA GLY A 246 -10.43 -5.64 58.31
C GLY A 246 -10.19 -6.89 57.43
N ASP A 247 -9.39 -7.83 57.90
CA ASP A 247 -9.73 -9.27 57.98
C ASP A 247 -10.06 -10.06 56.68
N LEU A 248 -9.02 -10.58 56.01
CA LEU A 248 -9.04 -11.78 55.18
C LEU A 248 -7.70 -12.50 55.36
N ASP A 249 -7.70 -13.69 56.00
CA ASP A 249 -6.98 -14.89 55.57
C ASP A 249 -6.88 -15.91 56.71
N GLY A 250 -7.55 -17.04 56.54
CA GLY A 250 -7.57 -18.12 57.53
C GLY A 250 -8.08 -19.45 57.02
N VAL A 251 -7.81 -19.81 55.76
CA VAL A 251 -7.78 -21.22 55.32
C VAL A 251 -6.69 -21.35 54.25
N SER A 252 -5.59 -22.03 54.59
CA SER A 252 -4.50 -22.27 53.64
C SER A 252 -4.82 -23.44 52.72
N VAL A 253 -4.35 -23.30 51.47
CA VAL A 253 -4.51 -24.28 50.39
C VAL A 253 -3.86 -25.64 50.71
N ASP A 254 -3.02 -25.73 51.74
CA ASP A 254 -2.34 -26.96 52.15
C ASP A 254 -3.24 -27.93 52.95
N GLU A 255 -4.33 -27.48 53.59
CA GLU A 255 -5.23 -28.40 54.33
C GLU A 255 -6.26 -29.11 53.42
N LEU A 256 -6.46 -28.62 52.19
CA LEU A 256 -7.41 -29.20 51.24
C LEU A 256 -6.84 -30.41 50.48
N PHE A 257 -5.50 -30.48 50.32
CA PHE A 257 -4.85 -31.58 49.62
C PHE A 257 -4.62 -32.83 50.52
N ASP A 258 -4.57 -32.66 51.85
CA ASP A 258 -4.42 -33.77 52.82
C ASP A 258 -5.70 -34.60 53.07
N VAL A 259 -6.83 -34.15 52.54
CA VAL A 259 -8.11 -34.89 52.61
C VAL A 259 -8.30 -35.80 51.40
N ILE A 260 -7.74 -35.44 50.25
CA ILE A 260 -7.91 -36.20 49.00
C ILE A 260 -6.96 -37.41 48.94
N ASP A 261 -5.77 -37.32 49.54
CA ASP A 261 -4.80 -38.43 49.54
C ASP A 261 -5.14 -39.55 50.55
N ARG A 262 -6.09 -39.31 51.47
CA ARG A 262 -6.46 -40.24 52.54
C ARG A 262 -7.64 -41.18 52.22
N GLU A 263 -8.36 -40.97 51.12
CA GLU A 263 -9.50 -41.81 50.72
C GLU A 263 -9.29 -42.63 49.43
N LEU A 264 -8.12 -42.58 48.78
CA LEU A 264 -7.86 -43.34 47.54
C LEU A 264 -6.64 -44.28 47.60
N GLY A 265 -6.14 -44.60 48.79
CA GLY A 265 -5.09 -45.58 49.01
C GLY A 265 -5.27 -46.39 50.28
N ASP A 266 -6.24 -47.30 50.30
CA ASP A 266 -6.11 -48.66 50.87
C ASP A 266 -7.47 -49.41 50.90
N ALA A 267 -7.78 -50.10 49.80
CA ALA A 267 -8.46 -51.41 49.75
C ALA A 267 -8.37 -51.98 48.33
#